data_AF-A0A3D0DEW3-F1
#
_entry.id   AF-A0A3D0DEW3-F1
#
_cell.length_a   1.000
_cell.length_b   1.000
_cell.length_c   1.000
_cell.angle_alpha   90.00
_cell.angle_beta   90.00
_cell.angle_gamma   90.00
#
_symmetry.space_group_name_H-M   'P 1'
#
loop_
_entity.id
_entity.type
_entity.pdbx_description
1 polymer ?
#
loop_
_entity_poly.entity_id
_entity_poly.type
_entity_poly.pdbx_seq_one_letter_code
_entity_poly.pdbx_strand_id
1 'polypeptide(L)' 'MKNRTIKVDYLARVEGEGALFVKIKNNAVSEVRLEIFEPPRFFEAFLRGRKFSEAPDITARICGICPVAY' A
#
# COMPACT_ATOMS: atom_id res chain seq x y z
N MET A 1 -16.14 -19.18 -24.64
CA MET A 1 -14.95 -18.69 -23.88
C MET A 1 -15.35 -18.48 -22.43
N LYS A 2 -14.51 -18.86 -21.46
CA LYS A 2 -14.87 -18.85 -20.03
C LYS A 2 -14.43 -17.56 -19.36
N ASN A 3 -15.32 -16.92 -18.62
CA ASN A 3 -14.98 -15.79 -17.75
C ASN A 3 -14.32 -16.31 -16.47
N ARG A 4 -13.25 -15.66 -16.02
CA ARG A 4 -12.53 -16.01 -14.78
C ARG A 4 -12.32 -14.76 -13.94
N THR A 5 -12.44 -14.90 -12.63
CA THR A 5 -12.04 -13.87 -11.66
C THR A 5 -10.96 -14.47 -10.76
N ILE A 6 -9.90 -13.71 -10.50
CA ILE A 6 -8.87 -14.03 -9.52
C ILE A 6 -8.98 -12.98 -8.42
N LYS A 7 -9.11 -13.44 -7.18
CA LYS A 7 -9.12 -12.60 -5.99
C LYS A 7 -7.99 -13.04 -5.08
N VAL A 8 -7.18 -12.09 -4.66
CA VAL A 8 -6.16 -12.26 -3.63
C VAL A 8 -6.49 -11.26 -2.54
N ASP A 9 -7.13 -11.74 -1.48
CA ASP A 9 -7.65 -10.86 -0.42
C ASP A 9 -6.52 -10.28 0.46
N TYR A 10 -5.35 -10.93 0.48
CA TYR A 10 -4.16 -10.43 1.14
C TYR A 10 -2.89 -10.80 0.37
N LEU A 11 -2.13 -9.81 -0.06
CA LEU A 11 -0.86 -10.01 -0.78
C LEU A 11 0.23 -10.41 0.20
N ALA A 12 0.86 -11.57 -0.04
CA ALA A 12 2.01 -12.03 0.71
C ALA A 12 3.33 -11.54 0.09
N ARG A 13 4.39 -11.47 0.91
CA ARG A 13 5.76 -11.06 0.53
C ARG A 13 5.84 -9.62 0.00
N VAL A 14 5.07 -8.73 0.61
CA VAL A 14 5.13 -7.28 0.42
C VAL A 14 5.19 -6.59 1.78
N GLU A 15 5.62 -5.33 1.81
CA GLU A 15 5.41 -4.44 2.95
C GLU A 15 4.10 -3.67 2.73
N GLY A 16 3.40 -3.36 3.82
CA GLY A 16 2.06 -2.78 3.77
C GLY A 16 0.94 -3.81 3.61
N GLU A 17 -0.28 -3.30 3.41
CA GLU A 17 -1.50 -4.09 3.36
C GLU A 17 -2.26 -3.84 2.05
N GLY A 18 -2.47 -4.90 1.27
CA GLY A 18 -3.20 -4.78 0.03
C GLY A 18 -3.73 -6.09 -0.54
N ALA A 19 -4.66 -5.94 -1.48
CA ALA A 19 -5.35 -6.99 -2.19
C ALA A 19 -5.31 -6.77 -3.71
N LEU A 20 -5.52 -7.85 -4.47
CA LEU A 20 -5.54 -7.82 -5.93
C LEU A 20 -6.80 -8.48 -6.47
N PHE A 21 -7.50 -7.77 -7.34
CA PHE A 21 -8.66 -8.28 -8.08
C PHE A 21 -8.36 -8.24 -9.59
N VAL A 22 -8.55 -9.38 -10.27
CA VAL A 22 -8.35 -9.50 -11.72
C VAL A 22 -9.55 -10.17 -12.37
N LYS A 23 -10.10 -9.56 -13.41
CA LYS A 23 -11.21 -10.10 -14.20
C LYS A 23 -10.76 -10.38 -15.62
N ILE A 24 -10.94 -11.63 -16.05
CA ILE A 24 -10.55 -12.11 -17.38
C ILE A 24 -11.82 -12.48 -18.15
N LYS A 25 -11.95 -11.92 -19.36
CA LYS A 25 -13.04 -12.21 -20.31
C LYS A 25 -12.41 -12.52 -21.67
N ASN A 26 -12.91 -13.54 -22.36
CA ASN A 26 -12.41 -13.91 -23.69
C ASN A 26 -10.88 -14.06 -23.75
N ASN A 27 -10.29 -14.66 -22.72
CA ASN A 27 -8.84 -14.83 -22.57
C ASN A 27 -8.01 -13.53 -22.53
N ALA A 28 -8.67 -12.39 -22.32
CA ALA A 28 -8.04 -11.09 -22.13
C ALA A 28 -8.38 -10.53 -20.74
N VAL A 29 -7.42 -9.82 -20.13
CA VAL A 29 -7.66 -9.10 -18.89
C VAL A 29 -8.56 -7.91 -19.19
N SER A 30 -9.70 -7.86 -18.51
CA SER A 30 -10.71 -6.81 -18.67
C SER A 30 -10.72 -5.79 -17.53
N GLU A 31 -10.16 -6.16 -16.37
CA GLU A 31 -10.14 -5.31 -15.18
C GLU A 31 -9.01 -5.79 -14.25
N VAL A 32 -8.29 -4.83 -13.67
CA VAL A 32 -7.31 -5.04 -12.59
C VAL A 32 -7.54 -3.95 -11.55
N ARG A 33 -7.67 -4.34 -10.29
CA ARG A 33 -7.72 -3.40 -9.16
C ARG A 33 -6.70 -3.81 -8.12
N LEU A 34 -5.81 -2.88 -7.77
CA LEU A 34 -4.97 -2.94 -6.58
C LEU A 34 -5.71 -2.18 -5.49
N GLU A 35 -5.97 -2.86 -4.39
CA GLU A 35 -6.68 -2.29 -3.25
C GLU A 35 -5.69 -2.17 -2.10
N ILE A 36 -5.39 -0.94 -1.66
CA ILE A 36 -4.54 -0.66 -0.50
C ILE A 36 -5.46 -0.21 0.63
N PHE A 37 -5.42 -0.92 1.75
CA PHE A 37 -6.33 -0.69 2.87
C PHE A 37 -5.61 -0.41 4.18
N GLU A 38 -4.33 -0.04 4.10
CA GLU A 38 -3.57 0.43 5.26
C GLU A 38 -4.27 1.63 5.92
N PRO A 39 -4.46 1.61 7.25
CA PRO A 39 -5.07 2.73 7.94
C PRO A 39 -4.17 3.97 7.86
N PRO A 40 -4.75 5.18 7.68
CA PRO A 40 -3.98 6.40 7.68
C PRO A 40 -3.31 6.59 9.05
N ARG A 41 -1.98 6.75 9.05
CA ARG A 41 -1.16 6.96 10.25
C ARG A 41 -0.90 8.43 10.57
N PHE A 42 -1.32 9.33 9.68
CA PHE A 42 -1.35 10.79 9.88
C PHE A 42 0.01 11.45 10.22
N PHE A 43 1.13 10.92 9.71
CA PHE A 43 2.47 11.50 9.94
C PHE A 43 2.55 12.98 9.55
N GLU A 44 1.92 13.38 8.43
CA GLU A 44 1.94 14.77 7.97
C GLU A 44 1.26 15.74 8.94
N ALA A 45 0.12 15.34 9.50
CA ALA A 45 -0.59 16.12 10.50
C ALA A 45 0.19 16.14 11.82
N PHE A 46 0.75 14.99 12.21
CA PHE A 46 1.55 14.83 13.43
C PHE A 46 2.83 15.68 13.44
N LEU A 47 3.39 15.99 12.27
CA LEU A 47 4.58 16.83 12.13
C LEU A 47 4.30 18.33 12.27
N ARG A 48 3.05 18.78 12.19
CA ARG A 48 2.72 20.22 12.28
C ARG A 48 3.11 20.78 13.65
N GLY A 49 3.87 21.88 13.64
CA GLY A 49 4.32 22.57 14.86
C GLY A 49 5.50 21.91 15.59
N ARG A 50 6.04 20.80 15.09
CA ARG A 50 7.26 20.17 15.62
C ARG A 50 8.51 20.87 15.14
N LYS A 51 9.63 20.64 15.84
CA LYS A 51 10.94 21.14 15.39
C LYS A 51 11.36 20.38 14.14
N PHE A 52 11.93 21.08 13.17
CA PHE A 52 12.38 20.46 11.91
C PHE A 52 13.39 19.32 12.15
N SER A 53 14.19 19.41 13.23
CA SER A 53 15.18 18.38 13.60
C SER A 53 14.55 17.06 14.04
N GLU A 54 13.29 17.04 14.44
CA GLU A 54 12.57 15.79 14.81
C GLU A 54 12.08 15.02 13.58
N ALA A 55 12.03 15.66 12.41
CA ALA A 55 11.41 15.07 11.22
C ALA A 55 12.05 13.74 10.81
N PRO A 56 13.39 13.60 10.68
CA PRO A 56 14.02 12.35 10.24
C PRO A 56 13.75 11.19 11.19
N ASP A 57 13.79 11.44 12.50
CA ASP A 57 13.48 10.41 13.50
C ASP A 57 12.02 9.98 13.42
N ILE A 58 11.08 10.92 13.22
CA ILE A 58 9.67 10.59 13.12
C ILE A 58 9.38 9.84 11.81
N THR A 59 9.84 10.36 10.66
CA THR A 59 9.53 9.80 9.33
C THR A 59 10.18 8.45 9.08
N ALA A 60 11.32 8.14 9.72
CA ALA A 60 11.91 6.79 9.68
C ALA A 60 10.98 5.68 10.18
N ARG A 61 9.88 6.01 10.88
CA ARG A 61 8.88 5.04 11.35
C ARG A 61 7.68 4.91 10.39
N ILE A 62 7.74 5.56 9.22
CA ILE A 62 6.77 5.37 8.14
C ILE A 62 6.89 3.95 7.58
N CYS A 63 8.09 3.44 7.34
CA CYS A 63 8.27 2.08 6.85
C CYS A 63 9.47 1.44 7.55
N GLY A 64 9.29 0.20 8.03
CA GLY A 64 10.37 -0.55 8.70
C GLY A 64 11.43 -1.10 7.75
N ILE A 65 11.15 -1.16 6.44
CA ILE A 65 12.07 -1.70 5.43
C ILE A 65 12.97 -0.61 4.84
N CYS A 66 12.47 0.60 4.63
CA CYS A 66 13.23 1.73 4.05
C CYS A 66 13.41 2.94 4.99
N PRO A 67 13.73 2.76 6.29
CA PRO A 67 13.73 3.84 7.27
C PRO A 67 14.75 4.96 6.98
N VAL A 68 15.82 4.68 6.23
CA VAL A 68 16.89 5.64 5.91
C VAL A 68 16.56 6.51 4.69
N ALA A 69 15.52 6.17 3.93
CA ALA A 69 15.15 6.91 2.72
C ALA A 69 14.33 8.19 3.01
N TYR A 70 13.83 8.34 4.24
CA TYR A 70 12.99 9.46 4.69
C TYR A 70 13.80 10.53 5.44
#